data_AF-A0A6P3Z1Q6-F1
#
_entry.id   AF-A0A6P3Z1Q6-F1
#
_cell.length_a   1.000
_cell.length_b   1.000
_cell.length_c   1.000
_cell.angle_alpha   90.00
_cell.angle_beta   90.00
_cell.angle_gamma   90.00
#
_symmetry.space_group_name_H-M   'P 1'
#
loop_
_entity.id
_entity.type
_entity.pdbx_description
1 polymer ?
#
loop_
_entity_poly.entity_id
_entity_poly.type
_entity_poly.pdbx_seq_one_letter_code
_entity_poly.pdbx_strand_id
1 'polypeptide(L)'
;MLLLGAILNCLDPILTVVSGLSVRDPFLTPFDKKDLAEAAKSQFSRDYSDHLALIRAYEGWVDAERDYAGYDYCWMNFLSAQSMKAIDSLRKEFFSLLKDAGLIDANDTSYNTWSYDEHLIRAVICYGLYPGICSIVHTEKSFSLKTMEDGPVLLYSNSVSAREAKIPYPWLVFNEKIKVNSVFLRDSTAVSDSVLLLFGGSMSRGDIDGHIKMLGGYLEFFMKPAVADMYECLRRELDDLIQIKLLNPKLSIYNYHELLSAVRLLISEDHCEGRFVFGRQILKPSKPSAISAQPALASRTESGPGGDNSKSQLQTLLTRAGHAAPTYKTKQLKNNQFRATVEFNGMQIMGQPCNNKKSAEKDAAAEALQWLMGETQTGHEYVNHMSMLLKKSKKDHN
;
A
#
# COMPACT_ATOMS: atom_id res chain seq x y z
N MET A 1 -12.17 3.55 16.86
CA MET A 1 -12.87 2.35 16.37
C MET A 1 -14.27 2.19 16.98
N LEU A 2 -14.40 1.89 18.29
CA LEU A 2 -15.71 1.68 18.96
C LEU A 2 -16.72 2.80 18.71
N LEU A 3 -16.31 4.06 18.94
CA LEU A 3 -17.17 5.23 18.73
C LEU A 3 -17.71 5.28 17.29
N LEU A 4 -16.84 5.04 16.31
CA LEU A 4 -17.23 5.07 14.91
C LEU A 4 -18.15 3.90 14.54
N GLY A 5 -17.95 2.71 15.10
CA GLY A 5 -18.85 1.58 14.94
C GLY A 5 -20.27 1.87 15.46
N ALA A 6 -20.37 2.61 16.58
CA ALA A 6 -21.66 3.08 17.09
C ALA A 6 -22.29 4.17 16.19
N ILE A 7 -21.50 5.15 15.73
CA ILE A 7 -21.97 6.24 14.84
C ILE A 7 -22.44 5.71 13.49
N LEU A 8 -21.74 4.72 12.94
CA LEU A 8 -22.01 4.11 11.64
C LEU A 8 -22.78 2.79 11.77
N ASN A 9 -23.52 2.59 12.86
CA ASN A 9 -24.47 1.48 13.03
C ASN A 9 -23.94 0.08 12.63
N CYS A 10 -22.67 -0.21 12.91
CA CYS A 10 -22.04 -1.52 12.72
C CYS A 10 -21.34 -1.96 14.01
N LEU A 11 -21.97 -1.69 15.16
CA LEU A 11 -21.32 -1.77 16.46
C LEU A 11 -20.97 -3.21 16.86
N ASP A 12 -21.85 -4.17 16.61
CA ASP A 12 -21.69 -5.55 17.05
C ASP A 12 -20.38 -6.22 16.56
N PRO A 13 -20.05 -6.25 15.26
CA PRO A 13 -18.77 -6.80 14.80
C PRO A 13 -17.58 -5.98 15.35
N ILE A 14 -17.71 -4.66 15.46
CA ILE A 14 -16.65 -3.78 15.95
C ILE A 14 -16.35 -3.99 17.44
N LEU A 15 -17.37 -4.29 18.25
CA LEU A 15 -17.18 -4.72 19.64
C LEU A 15 -16.32 -5.98 19.70
N THR A 16 -16.57 -6.96 18.82
CA THR A 16 -15.76 -8.19 18.75
C THR A 16 -14.32 -7.88 18.40
N VAL A 17 -14.09 -7.05 17.38
CA VAL A 17 -12.74 -6.67 16.97
C VAL A 17 -11.99 -5.98 18.10
N VAL A 18 -12.58 -4.96 18.71
CA VAL A 18 -11.89 -4.18 19.76
C VAL A 18 -11.66 -5.01 21.02
N SER A 19 -12.61 -5.87 21.41
CA SER A 19 -12.41 -6.81 22.51
C SER A 19 -11.33 -7.85 22.20
N GLY A 20 -11.28 -8.38 20.98
CA GLY A 20 -10.24 -9.33 20.58
C GLY A 20 -8.84 -8.71 20.52
N LEU A 21 -8.73 -7.46 20.08
CA LEU A 21 -7.47 -6.69 20.12
C LEU A 21 -7.00 -6.40 21.54
N SER A 22 -7.90 -6.44 22.53
CA SER A 22 -7.61 -6.20 23.95
C SER A 22 -7.31 -7.48 24.74
N VAL A 23 -7.44 -8.65 24.10
CA VAL A 23 -7.25 -9.97 24.71
C VAL A 23 -6.13 -10.70 23.94
N ARG A 24 -5.59 -11.77 24.53
CA ARG A 24 -4.70 -12.67 23.79
C ARG A 24 -5.46 -13.26 22.59
N ASP A 25 -4.76 -13.43 21.47
CA ASP A 25 -5.30 -14.08 20.27
C ASP A 25 -6.02 -15.40 20.63
N PRO A 26 -7.33 -15.52 20.33
CA PRO A 26 -8.07 -16.73 20.65
C PRO A 26 -7.66 -17.92 19.78
N PHE A 27 -7.08 -17.70 18.60
CA PHE A 27 -6.64 -18.78 17.72
C PHE A 27 -5.34 -19.41 18.22
N LEU A 28 -5.41 -20.70 18.57
CA LEU A 28 -4.29 -21.48 19.07
C LEU A 28 -3.57 -22.19 17.92
N THR A 29 -2.25 -22.28 18.01
CA THR A 29 -1.43 -23.07 17.07
C THR A 29 -0.50 -24.01 17.84
N PRO A 30 -1.00 -25.15 18.36
CA PRO A 30 -0.16 -26.14 19.02
C PRO A 30 0.90 -26.69 18.05
N PHE A 31 2.15 -26.83 18.50
CA PHE A 31 3.29 -27.23 17.64
C PHE A 31 3.06 -28.57 16.91
N ASP A 32 2.46 -29.51 17.62
CA ASP A 32 2.17 -30.88 17.22
C ASP A 32 0.89 -31.03 16.38
N LYS A 33 0.04 -29.98 16.33
CA LYS A 33 -1.23 -29.98 15.58
C LYS A 33 -1.38 -28.75 14.69
N LYS A 34 -0.26 -28.19 14.24
CA LYS A 34 -0.22 -26.95 13.46
C LYS A 34 -1.10 -27.02 12.21
N ASP A 35 -0.98 -28.09 11.42
CA ASP A 35 -1.76 -28.24 10.18
C ASP A 35 -3.27 -28.34 10.43
N LEU A 36 -3.68 -29.00 11.52
CA LEU A 36 -5.09 -29.10 11.91
C LEU A 36 -5.64 -27.76 12.40
N ALA A 37 -4.86 -27.03 13.20
CA ALA A 37 -5.23 -25.70 13.67
C ALA A 37 -5.37 -24.71 12.51
N GLU A 38 -4.47 -24.79 11.53
CA GLU A 38 -4.53 -23.98 10.32
C GLU A 38 -5.75 -24.35 9.45
N ALA A 39 -6.05 -25.63 9.29
CA ALA A 39 -7.24 -26.09 8.56
C ALA A 39 -8.56 -25.70 9.27
N ALA A 40 -8.56 -25.63 10.60
CA ALA A 40 -9.69 -25.09 11.35
C ALA A 40 -9.81 -23.57 11.14
N LYS A 41 -8.71 -22.84 11.25
CA LYS A 41 -8.69 -21.38 11.09
C LYS A 41 -9.09 -20.94 9.68
N SER A 42 -8.78 -21.71 8.65
CA SER A 42 -9.14 -21.41 7.26
C SER A 42 -10.66 -21.40 7.01
N GLN A 43 -11.45 -22.00 7.88
CA GLN A 43 -12.92 -21.91 7.81
C GLN A 43 -13.42 -20.47 8.04
N PHE A 44 -12.63 -19.67 8.76
CA PHE A 44 -12.92 -18.27 9.05
C PHE A 44 -12.18 -17.29 8.12
N SER A 45 -11.19 -17.75 7.34
CA SER A 45 -10.20 -16.94 6.61
C SER A 45 -10.70 -16.24 5.36
N ARG A 46 -12.02 -16.09 5.18
CA ARG A 46 -12.55 -15.43 4.00
C ARG A 46 -12.17 -13.94 4.01
N ASP A 47 -11.96 -13.40 2.82
CA ASP A 47 -11.84 -11.95 2.59
C ASP A 47 -10.58 -11.28 3.17
N TYR A 48 -9.48 -12.01 3.37
CA TYR A 48 -8.15 -11.41 3.65
C TYR A 48 -8.14 -10.52 4.91
N SER A 49 -8.80 -10.93 5.98
CA SER A 49 -8.92 -10.17 7.22
C SER A 49 -8.92 -11.06 8.46
N ASP A 50 -7.90 -10.88 9.31
CA ASP A 50 -7.81 -11.51 10.63
C ASP A 50 -8.94 -11.05 11.56
N HIS A 51 -9.30 -9.77 11.47
CA HIS A 51 -10.37 -9.17 12.27
C HIS A 51 -11.76 -9.71 11.89
N LEU A 52 -12.05 -9.92 10.60
CA LEU A 52 -13.29 -10.57 10.17
C LEU A 52 -13.31 -12.06 10.51
N ALA A 53 -12.16 -12.74 10.43
CA ALA A 53 -12.04 -14.13 10.89
C ALA A 53 -12.36 -14.27 12.39
N LEU A 54 -11.90 -13.32 13.20
CA LEU A 54 -12.26 -13.25 14.62
C LEU A 54 -13.77 -13.03 14.84
N ILE A 55 -14.40 -12.14 14.08
CA ILE A 55 -15.86 -11.92 14.15
C ILE A 55 -16.61 -13.23 13.93
N ARG A 56 -16.29 -13.95 12.85
CA ARG A 56 -16.95 -15.22 12.51
C ARG A 56 -16.70 -16.32 13.55
N ALA A 57 -15.48 -16.39 14.08
CA ALA A 57 -15.15 -17.35 15.13
C ALA A 57 -15.94 -17.08 16.42
N TYR A 58 -16.11 -15.80 16.78
CA TYR A 58 -16.92 -15.38 17.93
C TYR A 58 -18.41 -15.64 17.73
N GLU A 59 -18.98 -15.30 16.57
CA GLU A 59 -20.38 -15.56 16.26
C GLU A 59 -20.71 -17.06 16.39
N GLY A 60 -19.90 -17.92 15.77
CA GLY A 60 -20.10 -19.37 15.88
C GLY A 60 -19.90 -19.91 17.31
N TRP A 61 -19.02 -19.30 18.11
CA TRP A 61 -18.87 -19.66 19.52
C TRP A 61 -20.08 -19.23 20.35
N VAL A 62 -20.62 -18.03 20.13
CA VAL A 62 -21.84 -17.56 20.81
C VAL A 62 -23.01 -18.50 20.50
N ASP A 63 -23.18 -18.88 19.23
CA ASP A 63 -24.23 -19.83 18.85
C ASP A 63 -24.06 -21.20 19.53
N ALA A 64 -22.84 -21.72 19.61
CA ALA A 64 -22.56 -22.97 20.32
C ALA A 64 -22.76 -22.84 21.85
N GLU A 65 -22.41 -21.71 22.44
CA GLU A 65 -22.56 -21.46 23.88
C GLU A 65 -24.04 -21.42 24.30
N ARG A 66 -24.96 -21.03 23.40
CA ARG A 66 -26.41 -21.09 23.65
C ARG A 66 -26.90 -22.51 23.94
N ASP A 67 -26.27 -23.51 23.34
CA ASP A 67 -26.54 -24.93 23.55
C ASP A 67 -25.55 -25.59 24.54
N TYR A 68 -24.83 -24.78 25.32
CA TYR A 68 -23.77 -25.22 26.25
C TYR A 68 -22.62 -26.00 25.60
N ALA A 69 -22.47 -25.88 24.28
CA ALA A 69 -21.46 -26.57 23.47
C ALA A 69 -20.26 -25.68 23.13
N GLY A 70 -20.12 -24.48 23.73
CA GLY A 70 -19.05 -23.54 23.37
C GLY A 70 -17.64 -24.04 23.72
N TYR A 71 -17.49 -24.91 24.74
CA TYR A 71 -16.21 -25.58 25.00
C TYR A 71 -15.83 -26.54 23.86
N ASP A 72 -16.78 -27.36 23.41
CA ASP A 72 -16.56 -28.29 22.30
C ASP A 72 -16.30 -27.53 21.00
N TYR A 73 -17.02 -26.43 20.75
CA TYR A 73 -16.76 -25.54 19.63
C TYR A 73 -15.33 -24.99 19.67
N CYS A 74 -14.86 -24.54 20.83
CA CYS A 74 -13.49 -24.06 21.00
C CYS A 74 -12.47 -25.16 20.72
N TRP A 75 -12.71 -26.37 21.24
CA TRP A 75 -11.83 -27.51 21.02
C TRP A 75 -11.71 -27.89 19.54
N MET A 76 -12.85 -27.99 18.84
CA MET A 76 -12.88 -28.39 17.42
C MET A 76 -12.24 -27.34 16.51
N ASN A 77 -12.33 -26.05 16.87
CA ASN A 77 -11.81 -24.95 16.07
C ASN A 77 -10.46 -24.40 16.53
N PHE A 78 -9.78 -25.08 17.47
CA PHE A 78 -8.51 -24.63 18.05
C PHE A 78 -8.58 -23.21 18.62
N LEU A 79 -9.68 -22.89 19.32
CA LEU A 79 -9.87 -21.61 20.00
C LEU A 79 -9.64 -21.75 21.51
N SER A 80 -9.16 -20.67 22.12
CA SER A 80 -9.04 -20.55 23.57
C SER A 80 -10.39 -20.19 24.20
N ALA A 81 -11.03 -21.15 24.88
CA ALA A 81 -12.28 -20.90 25.61
C ALA A 81 -12.16 -19.76 26.64
N GLN A 82 -10.99 -19.60 27.28
CA GLN A 82 -10.72 -18.47 28.18
C GLN A 82 -10.73 -17.14 27.43
N SER A 83 -10.11 -17.09 26.25
CA SER A 83 -10.05 -15.86 25.45
C SER A 83 -11.42 -15.50 24.89
N MET A 84 -12.22 -16.47 24.43
CA MET A 84 -13.59 -16.25 23.98
C MET A 84 -14.48 -15.66 25.08
N LYS A 85 -14.40 -16.22 26.30
CA LYS A 85 -15.12 -15.69 27.47
C LYS A 85 -14.65 -14.28 27.86
N ALA A 86 -13.35 -14.00 27.77
CA ALA A 86 -12.82 -12.67 28.05
C ALA A 86 -13.29 -11.64 26.99
N ILE A 87 -13.29 -12.02 25.71
CA ILE A 87 -13.85 -11.21 24.63
C ILE A 87 -15.32 -10.91 24.89
N ASP A 88 -16.12 -11.92 25.25
CA ASP A 88 -17.54 -11.75 25.57
C ASP A 88 -17.79 -10.79 26.75
N SER A 89 -16.99 -10.91 27.81
CA SER A 89 -17.06 -9.98 28.96
C SER A 89 -16.75 -8.54 28.53
N LEU A 90 -15.65 -8.33 27.80
CA LEU A 90 -15.25 -6.99 27.35
C LEU A 90 -16.26 -6.38 26.38
N ARG A 91 -16.90 -7.19 25.52
CA ARG A 91 -17.96 -6.71 24.63
C ARG A 91 -19.12 -6.11 25.44
N LYS A 92 -19.54 -6.79 26.51
CA LYS A 92 -20.59 -6.32 27.43
C LYS A 92 -20.17 -5.04 28.16
N GLU A 93 -18.93 -4.97 28.61
CA GLU A 93 -18.37 -3.78 29.27
C GLU A 93 -18.33 -2.56 28.32
N PHE A 94 -17.77 -2.72 27.12
CA PHE A 94 -17.73 -1.65 26.12
C PHE A 94 -19.12 -1.21 25.68
N PHE A 95 -20.05 -2.15 25.53
CA PHE A 95 -21.45 -1.83 25.26
C PHE A 95 -22.07 -0.99 26.38
N SER A 96 -21.86 -1.37 27.65
CA SER A 96 -22.34 -0.59 28.80
C SER A 96 -21.77 0.82 28.80
N LEU A 97 -20.47 0.98 28.53
CA LEU A 97 -19.82 2.30 28.49
C LEU A 97 -20.39 3.18 27.37
N LEU A 98 -20.66 2.62 26.19
CA LEU A 98 -21.28 3.36 25.08
C LEU A 98 -22.72 3.81 25.41
N LYS A 99 -23.46 2.95 26.13
CA LYS A 99 -24.80 3.26 26.62
C LYS A 99 -24.76 4.36 27.68
N ASP A 100 -23.85 4.28 28.62
CA ASP A 100 -23.67 5.28 29.68
C ASP A 100 -23.23 6.64 29.10
N ALA A 101 -22.44 6.62 28.03
CA ALA A 101 -22.09 7.81 27.25
C ALA A 101 -23.24 8.37 26.40
N GLY A 102 -24.37 7.66 26.30
CA GLY A 102 -25.55 8.06 25.51
C GLY A 102 -25.36 7.98 24.00
N LEU A 103 -24.31 7.29 23.52
CA LEU A 103 -24.05 7.09 22.09
C LEU A 103 -24.93 6.01 21.47
N ILE A 104 -25.42 5.09 22.30
CA ILE A 104 -26.41 4.07 21.94
C ILE A 104 -27.59 4.16 22.89
N ASP A 105 -28.81 4.01 22.34
CA ASP A 105 -30.02 3.89 23.15
C ASP A 105 -30.29 2.41 23.44
N ALA A 106 -30.65 2.09 24.68
CA ALA A 106 -30.96 0.73 25.10
C ALA A 106 -32.22 0.15 24.44
N ASN A 107 -33.10 1.03 23.96
CA ASN A 107 -34.35 0.64 23.31
C ASN A 107 -34.25 0.62 21.78
N ASP A 108 -33.14 1.08 21.22
CA ASP A 108 -32.96 1.23 19.78
C ASP A 108 -31.98 0.19 19.26
N THR A 109 -32.42 -0.73 18.40
CA THR A 109 -31.53 -1.68 17.74
C THR A 109 -30.82 -1.11 16.51
N SER A 110 -31.00 0.19 16.21
CA SER A 110 -30.46 0.83 15.00
C SER A 110 -28.94 0.75 14.90
N TYR A 111 -28.22 0.64 16.01
CA TYR A 111 -26.74 0.63 16.06
C TYR A 111 -26.09 -0.59 15.39
N ASN A 112 -26.88 -1.52 14.86
CA ASN A 112 -26.43 -2.70 14.12
C ASN A 112 -27.03 -2.83 12.71
N THR A 113 -27.64 -1.77 12.16
CA THR A 113 -28.28 -1.79 10.83
C THR A 113 -27.33 -2.24 9.72
N TRP A 114 -26.02 -1.97 9.85
CA TRP A 114 -25.00 -2.31 8.85
C TRP A 114 -23.92 -3.24 9.41
N SER A 115 -24.25 -4.07 10.41
CA SER A 115 -23.32 -5.04 11.02
C SER A 115 -22.87 -6.18 10.10
N TYR A 116 -23.49 -6.32 8.93
CA TYR A 116 -23.08 -7.31 7.91
C TYR A 116 -22.43 -6.66 6.67
N ASP A 117 -22.26 -5.33 6.68
CA ASP A 117 -21.55 -4.62 5.61
C ASP A 117 -20.04 -4.73 5.84
N GLU A 118 -19.42 -5.75 5.25
CA GLU A 118 -17.99 -6.01 5.45
C GLU A 118 -17.09 -4.86 4.99
N HIS A 119 -17.49 -4.11 3.96
CA HIS A 119 -16.74 -2.95 3.50
C HIS A 119 -16.77 -1.82 4.53
N LEU A 120 -17.93 -1.58 5.13
CA LEU A 120 -18.07 -0.62 6.23
C LEU A 120 -17.29 -1.07 7.48
N ILE A 121 -17.31 -2.36 7.82
CA ILE A 121 -16.54 -2.90 8.94
C ILE A 121 -15.03 -2.69 8.71
N ARG A 122 -14.52 -2.99 7.50
CA ARG A 122 -13.14 -2.70 7.11
C ARG A 122 -12.81 -1.22 7.24
N ALA A 123 -13.72 -0.35 6.82
CA ALA A 123 -13.56 1.10 6.95
C ALA A 123 -13.42 1.55 8.40
N VAL A 124 -14.27 1.05 9.30
CA VAL A 124 -14.19 1.35 10.73
C VAL A 124 -12.92 0.79 11.37
N ILE A 125 -12.50 -0.42 10.98
CA ILE A 125 -11.22 -1.01 11.39
C ILE A 125 -10.05 -0.13 10.91
N CYS A 126 -10.06 0.29 9.63
CA CYS A 126 -9.06 1.18 9.05
C CYS A 126 -8.94 2.47 9.86
N TYR A 127 -10.07 3.12 10.18
CA TYR A 127 -10.09 4.33 11.00
C TYR A 127 -9.50 4.12 12.39
N GLY A 128 -9.75 2.94 12.99
CA GLY A 128 -9.28 2.63 14.34
C GLY A 128 -7.80 2.27 14.43
N LEU A 129 -7.25 1.66 13.38
CA LEU A 129 -5.88 1.13 13.37
C LEU A 129 -4.90 2.01 12.60
N TYR A 130 -5.37 2.98 11.82
CA TYR A 130 -4.53 4.00 11.23
C TYR A 130 -3.73 4.75 12.32
N PRO A 131 -2.40 4.99 12.16
CA PRO A 131 -1.61 4.91 10.92
C PRO A 131 -0.92 3.56 10.65
N GLY A 132 -1.34 2.46 11.30
CA GLY A 132 -0.83 1.11 11.06
C GLY A 132 -1.17 0.58 9.66
N ILE A 133 -0.46 1.07 8.64
CA ILE A 133 -0.69 0.77 7.22
C ILE A 133 0.52 0.09 6.61
N CYS A 134 0.25 -0.93 5.80
CA CYS A 134 1.21 -1.67 5.01
C CYS A 134 0.79 -1.66 3.54
N SER A 135 1.72 -1.30 2.66
CA SER A 135 1.55 -1.38 1.20
C SER A 135 1.75 -2.81 0.71
N ILE A 136 0.87 -3.24 -0.18
CA ILE A 136 1.01 -4.48 -0.94
C ILE A 136 1.60 -4.13 -2.32
N VAL A 137 2.85 -4.49 -2.53
CA VAL A 137 3.53 -4.30 -3.82
C VAL A 137 3.44 -5.59 -4.62
N HIS A 138 2.54 -5.58 -5.62
CA HIS A 138 2.32 -6.70 -6.52
C HIS A 138 3.45 -6.84 -7.56
N THR A 139 3.84 -8.09 -7.80
CA THR A 139 4.79 -8.53 -8.83
C THR A 139 4.11 -9.60 -9.69
N GLU A 140 4.65 -9.94 -10.87
CA GLU A 140 4.02 -10.88 -11.81
C GLU A 140 3.63 -12.25 -11.19
N LYS A 141 4.35 -12.71 -10.16
CA LYS A 141 4.16 -14.04 -9.55
C LYS A 141 3.98 -14.03 -8.03
N SER A 142 4.04 -12.87 -7.38
CA SER A 142 4.01 -12.75 -5.92
C SER A 142 3.73 -11.31 -5.50
N PHE A 143 3.50 -11.08 -4.21
CA PHE A 143 3.49 -9.73 -3.63
C PHE A 143 4.57 -9.59 -2.56
N SER A 144 4.93 -8.35 -2.25
CA SER A 144 5.77 -8.00 -1.10
C SER A 144 5.07 -6.95 -0.25
N LEU A 145 5.28 -7.02 1.06
CA LEU A 145 4.65 -6.14 2.02
C LEU A 145 5.66 -5.12 2.53
N LYS A 146 5.23 -3.85 2.60
CA LYS A 146 6.10 -2.76 3.05
C LYS A 146 5.38 -1.80 3.99
N THR A 147 6.01 -1.44 5.09
CA THR A 147 5.56 -0.37 5.98
C THR A 147 6.46 0.87 5.83
N MET A 148 5.97 2.01 6.32
CA MET A 148 6.71 3.27 6.29
C MET A 148 7.99 3.21 7.10
N GLU A 149 7.93 2.60 8.27
CA GLU A 149 9.02 2.63 9.26
C GLU A 149 10.07 1.54 9.05
N ASP A 150 9.64 0.32 8.69
CA ASP A 150 10.52 -0.84 8.62
C ASP A 150 10.89 -1.26 7.19
N GLY A 151 10.26 -0.66 6.18
CA GLY A 151 10.38 -1.15 4.81
C GLY A 151 9.77 -2.55 4.70
N PRO A 152 10.50 -3.58 4.22
CA PRO A 152 9.95 -4.93 4.05
C PRO A 152 9.45 -5.55 5.35
N VAL A 153 8.22 -6.04 5.35
CA VAL A 153 7.60 -6.79 6.45
C VAL A 153 7.01 -8.10 5.94
N LEU A 154 6.65 -9.00 6.85
CA LEU A 154 5.96 -10.26 6.55
C LEU A 154 4.67 -10.36 7.37
N LEU A 155 3.75 -11.23 6.97
CA LEU A 155 2.63 -11.63 7.83
C LEU A 155 3.08 -12.70 8.80
N TYR A 156 2.62 -12.59 10.05
CA TYR A 156 2.85 -13.65 11.03
C TYR A 156 2.18 -14.95 10.58
N SER A 157 2.76 -16.11 10.89
CA SER A 157 2.29 -17.39 10.35
C SER A 157 0.87 -17.76 10.77
N ASN A 158 0.38 -17.20 11.89
CA ASN A 158 -1.00 -17.39 12.34
C ASN A 158 -2.00 -16.49 11.60
N SER A 159 -1.57 -15.49 10.84
CA SER A 159 -2.50 -14.63 10.09
C SER A 159 -3.20 -15.42 8.99
N VAL A 160 -4.49 -15.19 8.82
CA VAL A 160 -5.32 -15.81 7.78
C VAL A 160 -4.85 -15.45 6.37
N SER A 161 -4.23 -14.28 6.21
CA SER A 161 -3.73 -13.78 4.93
C SER A 161 -2.32 -14.26 4.61
N ALA A 162 -1.62 -14.93 5.55
CA ALA A 162 -0.20 -15.27 5.41
C ALA A 162 0.10 -16.30 4.31
N ARG A 163 -0.90 -17.09 3.90
CA ARG A 163 -0.76 -18.18 2.91
C ARG A 163 -1.48 -17.92 1.61
N GLU A 164 -2.13 -16.76 1.49
CA GLU A 164 -2.80 -16.36 0.27
C GLU A 164 -1.76 -16.09 -0.81
N ALA A 165 -1.92 -16.71 -1.98
CA ALA A 165 -1.01 -16.50 -3.12
C ALA A 165 -1.12 -15.08 -3.67
N LYS A 166 -2.28 -14.43 -3.46
CA LYS A 166 -2.58 -13.08 -3.89
C LYS A 166 -3.58 -12.44 -2.92
N ILE A 167 -3.33 -11.19 -2.58
CA ILE A 167 -4.28 -10.35 -1.83
C ILE A 167 -4.79 -9.28 -2.81
N PRO A 168 -6.07 -9.29 -3.22
CA PRO A 168 -6.61 -8.38 -4.24
C PRO A 168 -6.89 -6.97 -3.71
N TYR A 169 -5.99 -6.45 -2.87
CA TYR A 169 -6.06 -5.13 -2.28
C TYR A 169 -4.70 -4.43 -2.37
N PRO A 170 -4.68 -3.09 -2.35
CA PRO A 170 -3.44 -2.31 -2.33
C PRO A 170 -2.85 -2.17 -0.92
N TRP A 171 -3.66 -2.28 0.13
CA TRP A 171 -3.25 -2.01 1.51
C TRP A 171 -3.67 -3.10 2.48
N LEU A 172 -2.87 -3.26 3.53
CA LEU A 172 -3.27 -3.90 4.78
C LEU A 172 -3.23 -2.85 5.88
N VAL A 173 -4.25 -2.86 6.73
CA VAL A 173 -4.21 -2.19 8.03
C VAL A 173 -3.91 -3.22 9.12
N PHE A 174 -3.10 -2.86 10.12
CA PHE A 174 -2.67 -3.74 11.21
C PHE A 174 -2.63 -2.99 12.55
N ASN A 175 -2.77 -3.71 13.65
CA ASN A 175 -2.66 -3.17 15.01
C ASN A 175 -1.23 -3.29 15.54
N GLU A 176 -0.68 -4.51 15.57
CA GLU A 176 0.66 -4.76 16.13
C GLU A 176 1.63 -5.38 15.13
N LYS A 177 2.90 -5.01 15.28
CA LYS A 177 4.04 -5.67 14.63
C LYS A 177 5.06 -6.12 15.65
N ILE A 178 5.69 -7.25 15.38
CA ILE A 178 6.76 -7.80 16.21
C ILE A 178 8.04 -7.96 15.40
N LYS A 179 9.18 -7.65 16.02
CA LYS A 179 10.49 -7.85 15.42
C LYS A 179 11.21 -8.98 16.13
N VAL A 180 11.52 -10.03 15.39
CA VAL A 180 12.39 -11.12 15.85
C VAL A 180 13.62 -11.16 14.94
N ASN A 181 13.60 -12.00 13.90
CA ASN A 181 14.61 -12.00 12.83
C ASN A 181 14.20 -11.12 11.64
N SER A 182 12.91 -10.85 11.53
CA SER A 182 12.27 -9.97 10.56
C SER A 182 11.08 -9.30 11.25
N VAL A 183 10.50 -8.28 10.63
CA VAL A 183 9.31 -7.61 11.14
C VAL A 183 8.07 -8.35 10.63
N PHE A 184 7.21 -8.76 11.54
CA PHE A 184 5.97 -9.48 11.24
C PHE A 184 4.76 -8.68 11.73
N LEU A 185 3.76 -8.50 10.87
CA LEU A 185 2.45 -8.00 11.26
C LEU A 185 1.67 -9.15 11.92
N ARG A 186 1.20 -8.94 13.15
CA ARG A 186 0.51 -9.99 13.91
C ARG A 186 -0.90 -10.26 13.39
N ASP A 187 -1.59 -9.18 13.07
CA ASP A 187 -2.95 -9.13 12.58
C ASP A 187 -3.00 -8.19 11.37
N SER A 188 -3.95 -8.42 10.48
CA SER A 188 -4.11 -7.61 9.29
C SER A 188 -5.54 -7.59 8.77
N THR A 189 -5.89 -6.53 8.04
CA THR A 189 -7.11 -6.48 7.25
C THR A 189 -6.83 -5.77 5.94
N ALA A 190 -7.15 -6.43 4.84
CA ALA A 190 -7.03 -5.84 3.52
C ALA A 190 -8.07 -4.72 3.31
N VAL A 191 -7.62 -3.58 2.80
CA VAL A 191 -8.47 -2.39 2.58
C VAL A 191 -8.18 -1.75 1.23
N SER A 192 -9.20 -1.13 0.64
CA SER A 192 -9.11 -0.48 -0.67
C SER A 192 -8.58 0.96 -0.56
N ASP A 193 -8.34 1.60 -1.71
CA ASP A 193 -7.95 3.01 -1.76
C ASP A 193 -9.06 3.91 -1.21
N SER A 194 -10.31 3.63 -1.58
CA SER A 194 -11.48 4.41 -1.13
C SER A 194 -11.65 4.34 0.38
N VAL A 195 -11.43 3.15 0.97
CA VAL A 195 -11.42 2.99 2.43
C VAL A 195 -10.31 3.84 3.05
N LEU A 196 -9.08 3.78 2.52
CA LEU A 196 -7.97 4.54 3.07
C LEU A 196 -8.14 6.05 2.91
N LEU A 197 -8.69 6.53 1.79
CA LEU A 197 -8.97 7.94 1.52
C LEU A 197 -10.07 8.48 2.46
N LEU A 198 -11.15 7.72 2.65
CA LEU A 198 -12.31 8.16 3.45
C LEU A 198 -12.16 7.89 4.93
N PHE A 199 -11.34 6.92 5.36
CA PHE A 199 -11.22 6.49 6.76
C PHE A 199 -9.79 6.52 7.30
N GLY A 200 -8.79 6.88 6.48
CA GLY A 200 -7.42 7.09 6.92
C GLY A 200 -7.20 8.43 7.63
N GLY A 201 -5.97 8.92 7.57
CA GLY A 201 -5.54 10.17 8.19
C GLY A 201 -5.82 11.40 7.36
N SER A 202 -5.18 12.50 7.74
CA SER A 202 -5.34 13.81 7.10
C SER A 202 -4.88 13.78 5.64
N MET A 203 -5.77 14.19 4.74
CA MET A 203 -5.46 14.41 3.33
C MET A 203 -4.84 15.80 3.13
N SER A 204 -3.83 15.88 2.27
CA SER A 204 -3.32 17.14 1.75
C SER A 204 -3.19 17.10 0.23
N ARG A 205 -3.37 18.25 -0.41
CA ARG A 205 -3.16 18.36 -1.86
C ARG A 205 -1.67 18.23 -2.18
N GLY A 206 -1.37 17.44 -3.20
CA GLY A 206 -0.04 17.28 -3.74
C GLY A 206 0.32 18.35 -4.75
N ASP A 207 1.36 18.05 -5.55
CA ASP A 207 2.02 19.05 -6.39
C ASP A 207 1.27 19.35 -7.70
N ILE A 208 0.26 18.54 -8.04
CA ILE A 208 -0.55 18.67 -9.25
C ILE A 208 -2.02 18.44 -8.92
N ASP A 209 -2.93 18.94 -9.77
CA ASP A 209 -4.37 18.71 -9.61
C ASP A 209 -4.68 17.22 -9.64
N GLY A 210 -5.57 16.77 -8.75
CA GLY A 210 -5.92 15.35 -8.61
C GLY A 210 -4.88 14.50 -7.86
N HIS A 211 -3.86 15.11 -7.25
CA HIS A 211 -2.91 14.43 -6.37
C HIS A 211 -3.29 14.64 -4.90
N ILE A 212 -3.56 13.55 -4.18
CA ILE A 212 -3.79 13.55 -2.74
C ILE A 212 -2.60 12.87 -2.04
N LYS A 213 -2.14 13.44 -0.94
CA LYS A 213 -1.07 12.92 -0.09
C LYS A 213 -1.59 12.62 1.32
N MET A 214 -1.03 11.61 1.95
CA MET A 214 -1.16 11.34 3.40
C MET A 214 0.21 10.98 4.00
N LEU A 215 0.34 11.03 5.32
CA LEU A 215 1.58 10.71 6.06
C LEU A 215 2.82 11.44 5.50
N GLY A 216 2.70 12.76 5.29
CA GLY A 216 3.81 13.56 4.76
C GLY A 216 4.24 13.20 3.34
N GLY A 217 3.37 12.53 2.57
CA GLY A 217 3.66 12.08 1.20
C GLY A 217 4.19 10.65 1.10
N TYR A 218 4.12 9.86 2.18
CA TYR A 218 4.39 8.42 2.09
C TYR A 218 3.29 7.69 1.28
N LEU A 219 2.05 8.16 1.40
CA LEU A 219 0.93 7.68 0.60
C LEU A 219 0.57 8.77 -0.41
N GLU A 220 0.60 8.44 -1.70
CA GLU A 220 0.37 9.37 -2.81
C GLU A 220 -0.65 8.80 -3.78
N PHE A 221 -1.85 9.39 -3.84
CA PHE A 221 -2.95 8.96 -4.69
C PHE A 221 -3.08 9.90 -5.88
N PHE A 222 -3.07 9.33 -7.10
CA PHE A 222 -3.21 10.08 -8.35
C PHE A 222 -4.51 9.72 -9.04
N MET A 223 -5.38 10.71 -9.23
CA MET A 223 -6.69 10.55 -9.83
C MET A 223 -7.09 11.78 -10.65
N LYS A 224 -8.27 11.74 -11.28
CA LYS A 224 -8.82 12.92 -11.96
C LYS A 224 -9.12 14.01 -10.91
N PRO A 225 -8.92 15.31 -11.20
CA PRO A 225 -9.17 16.40 -10.24
C PRO A 225 -10.56 16.34 -9.60
N ALA A 226 -11.61 16.14 -10.40
CA ALA A 226 -12.98 16.02 -9.90
C ALA A 226 -13.20 14.85 -8.92
N VAL A 227 -12.44 13.76 -9.06
CA VAL A 227 -12.52 12.60 -8.14
C VAL A 227 -11.81 12.94 -6.83
N ALA A 228 -10.66 13.61 -6.90
CA ALA A 228 -9.96 14.08 -5.71
C ALA A 228 -10.81 15.08 -4.91
N ASP A 229 -11.40 16.06 -5.59
CA ASP A 229 -12.31 17.03 -4.97
C ASP A 229 -13.51 16.33 -4.31
N MET A 230 -14.06 15.29 -4.94
CA MET A 230 -15.16 14.49 -4.38
C MET A 230 -14.74 13.77 -3.09
N TYR A 231 -13.57 13.10 -3.05
CA TYR A 231 -13.07 12.47 -1.83
C TYR A 231 -12.80 13.48 -0.72
N GLU A 232 -12.22 14.64 -1.05
CA GLU A 232 -12.00 15.71 -0.08
C GLU A 232 -13.31 16.26 0.50
N CYS A 233 -14.35 16.42 -0.33
CA CYS A 233 -15.66 16.88 0.12
C CYS A 233 -16.35 15.82 0.98
N LEU A 234 -16.43 14.57 0.53
CA LEU A 234 -17.07 13.49 1.30
C LEU A 234 -16.36 13.23 2.62
N ARG A 235 -15.02 13.27 2.66
CA ARG A 235 -14.28 13.12 3.91
C ARG A 235 -14.63 14.24 4.88
N ARG A 236 -14.71 15.49 4.42
CA ARG A 236 -15.08 16.63 5.25
C ARG A 236 -16.49 16.48 5.81
N GLU A 237 -17.46 16.13 4.97
CA GLU A 237 -18.85 15.92 5.41
C GLU A 237 -18.98 14.75 6.39
N LEU A 238 -18.20 13.67 6.19
CA LEU A 238 -18.15 12.54 7.11
C LEU A 238 -17.54 12.94 8.45
N ASP A 239 -16.43 13.69 8.45
CA ASP A 239 -15.80 14.19 9.68
C ASP A 239 -16.75 15.16 10.42
N ASP A 240 -17.46 16.04 9.70
CA ASP A 240 -18.46 16.94 10.27
C ASP A 240 -19.62 16.16 10.89
N LEU A 241 -20.13 15.12 10.22
CA LEU A 241 -21.15 14.22 10.78
C LEU A 241 -20.66 13.57 12.08
N ILE A 242 -19.43 13.03 12.09
CA ILE A 242 -18.85 12.41 13.29
C ILE A 242 -18.78 13.42 14.43
N GLN A 243 -18.29 14.64 14.17
CA GLN A 243 -18.22 15.70 15.19
C GLN A 243 -19.60 16.09 15.72
N ILE A 244 -20.56 16.32 14.83
CA ILE A 244 -21.94 16.69 15.20
C ILE A 244 -22.57 15.60 16.07
N LYS A 245 -22.37 14.33 15.72
CA LYS A 245 -22.89 13.17 16.47
C LYS A 245 -22.20 12.99 17.82
N LEU A 246 -20.92 13.29 17.94
CA LEU A 246 -20.20 13.29 19.22
C LEU A 246 -20.68 14.42 20.14
N LEU A 247 -20.95 15.61 19.59
CA LEU A 247 -21.53 16.73 20.33
C LEU A 247 -23.00 16.49 20.72
N ASN A 248 -23.74 15.75 19.90
CA ASN A 248 -25.15 15.42 20.11
C ASN A 248 -25.38 13.89 19.99
N PRO A 249 -25.03 13.08 21.01
CA PRO A 249 -25.09 11.62 20.94
C PRO A 249 -26.45 11.05 20.51
N LYS A 250 -27.54 11.72 20.89
CA LYS A 250 -28.93 11.34 20.56
C LYS A 250 -29.39 11.75 19.17
N LEU A 251 -28.57 12.45 18.39
CA LEU A 251 -28.93 12.88 17.04
C LEU A 251 -29.15 11.66 16.14
N SER A 252 -30.30 11.57 15.49
CA SER A 252 -30.53 10.55 14.47
C SER A 252 -29.70 10.85 13.21
N ILE A 253 -29.01 9.84 12.70
CA ILE A 253 -28.22 9.95 11.46
C ILE A 253 -29.08 9.79 10.20
N TYR A 254 -30.41 9.66 10.34
CA TYR A 254 -31.33 9.47 9.20
C TYR A 254 -31.22 10.60 8.16
N ASN A 255 -31.05 11.84 8.62
CA ASN A 255 -30.88 13.00 7.74
C ASN A 255 -29.57 12.98 6.93
N TYR A 256 -28.64 12.08 7.26
CA TYR A 256 -27.37 11.89 6.58
C TYR A 256 -27.36 10.60 5.75
N HIS A 257 -28.53 10.00 5.49
CA HIS A 257 -28.64 8.76 4.74
C HIS A 257 -28.01 8.85 3.34
N GLU A 258 -28.13 9.99 2.65
CA GLU A 258 -27.51 10.22 1.34
C GLU A 258 -25.97 10.18 1.42
N LEU A 259 -25.38 10.90 2.38
CA LEU A 259 -23.94 10.89 2.63
C LEU A 259 -23.45 9.47 2.96
N LEU A 260 -24.11 8.79 3.90
CA LEU A 260 -23.75 7.43 4.31
C LEU A 260 -23.91 6.44 3.16
N SER A 261 -24.93 6.59 2.32
CA SER A 261 -25.11 5.77 1.12
C SER A 261 -24.02 6.02 0.09
N ALA A 262 -23.63 7.28 -0.13
CA ALA A 262 -22.54 7.63 -1.04
C ALA A 262 -21.20 7.05 -0.57
N VAL A 263 -20.89 7.19 0.73
CA VAL A 263 -19.69 6.59 1.34
C VAL A 263 -19.70 5.07 1.19
N ARG A 264 -20.80 4.41 1.52
CA ARG A 264 -20.95 2.95 1.41
C ARG A 264 -20.81 2.46 -0.03
N LEU A 265 -21.42 3.14 -0.98
CA LEU A 265 -21.31 2.82 -2.40
C LEU A 265 -19.86 2.94 -2.91
N LEU A 266 -19.16 4.01 -2.50
CA LEU A 266 -17.75 4.20 -2.88
C LEU A 266 -16.83 3.10 -2.35
N ILE A 267 -17.01 2.68 -1.09
CA ILE A 267 -16.16 1.64 -0.50
C ILE A 267 -16.53 0.22 -0.95
N SER A 268 -17.77 -0.03 -1.38
CA SER A 268 -18.21 -1.34 -1.89
C SER A 268 -17.87 -1.55 -3.36
N GLU A 269 -18.00 -0.50 -4.19
CA GLU A 269 -17.73 -0.56 -5.63
C GLU A 269 -16.27 -0.25 -5.98
N ASP A 270 -15.40 -0.09 -4.98
CA ASP A 270 -13.96 0.03 -5.21
C ASP A 270 -13.36 -1.32 -5.59
N HIS A 271 -13.34 -1.60 -6.89
CA HIS A 271 -12.75 -2.80 -7.45
C HIS A 271 -11.21 -2.86 -7.30
N CYS A 272 -10.58 -1.85 -6.67
CA CYS A 272 -9.13 -1.73 -6.57
C CYS A 272 -8.45 -1.76 -7.97
N GLU A 273 -9.20 -1.43 -9.03
CA GLU A 273 -8.75 -1.39 -10.43
C GLU A 273 -8.02 -0.07 -10.78
N GLY A 274 -8.00 0.86 -9.82
CA GLY A 274 -7.27 2.11 -9.92
C GLY A 274 -5.79 1.88 -10.19
N ARG A 275 -5.20 2.67 -11.10
CA ARG A 275 -3.76 2.70 -11.32
C ARG A 275 -3.09 3.53 -10.23
N PHE A 276 -3.01 2.99 -9.02
CA PHE A 276 -2.23 3.59 -7.96
C PHE A 276 -0.73 3.42 -8.27
N VAL A 277 0.00 4.53 -8.37
CA VAL A 277 1.44 4.53 -8.65
C VAL A 277 2.19 4.82 -7.36
N PHE A 278 2.57 3.77 -6.64
CA PHE A 278 3.51 3.89 -5.54
C PHE A 278 4.90 4.31 -6.06
N GLY A 279 5.43 5.44 -5.58
CA GLY A 279 6.81 5.84 -5.85
C GLY A 279 7.05 6.60 -7.16
N ARG A 280 6.08 7.41 -7.63
CA ARG A 280 6.36 8.36 -8.73
C ARG A 280 7.28 9.47 -8.21
N GLN A 281 8.54 9.48 -8.64
CA GLN A 281 9.38 10.68 -8.50
C GLN A 281 8.71 11.82 -9.28
N ILE A 282 8.29 12.86 -8.55
CA ILE A 282 7.81 14.10 -9.15
C ILE A 282 8.97 14.70 -9.95
N LEU A 283 8.82 14.74 -11.27
CA LEU A 283 9.58 15.67 -12.11
C LEU A 283 9.15 17.07 -11.67
N LYS A 284 9.97 17.73 -10.85
CA LYS A 284 9.74 19.13 -10.48
C LYS A 284 9.57 19.93 -11.77
N PRO A 285 8.51 20.74 -11.91
CA PRO A 285 8.42 21.67 -13.03
C PRO A 285 9.65 22.59 -12.97
N SER A 286 10.40 22.63 -14.08
CA SER A 286 11.49 23.58 -14.26
C SER A 286 10.94 24.99 -14.05
N LYS A 287 11.55 25.72 -13.11
CA LYS A 287 11.26 27.15 -12.93
C LYS A 287 11.37 27.86 -14.27
N PRO A 288 10.48 28.82 -14.60
CA PRO A 288 10.62 29.60 -15.81
C PRO A 288 11.94 30.35 -15.80
N SER A 289 12.72 30.12 -16.86
CA SER A 289 14.05 30.67 -17.08
C SER A 289 14.01 32.20 -17.09
N ALA A 290 14.57 32.82 -16.06
CA ALA A 290 14.90 34.24 -16.11
C ALA A 290 16.18 34.44 -16.95
N ILE A 291 16.14 35.51 -17.73
CA ILE A 291 17.03 35.88 -18.83
C ILE A 291 18.47 36.20 -18.37
N SER A 292 19.42 35.63 -19.11
CA SER A 292 20.83 36.00 -19.36
C SER A 292 21.69 36.74 -18.31
N ALA A 293 22.76 36.08 -17.86
CA ALA A 293 24.10 36.70 -17.76
C ALA A 293 25.20 35.62 -17.90
N GLN A 294 26.30 36.00 -18.57
CA GLN A 294 27.42 35.17 -19.03
C GLN A 294 28.33 34.59 -17.91
N PRO A 295 29.20 33.60 -18.23
CA PRO A 295 29.78 32.68 -17.25
C PRO A 295 31.08 33.18 -16.62
N ALA A 296 31.22 32.98 -15.31
CA ALA A 296 32.49 33.10 -14.60
C ALA A 296 32.94 31.74 -14.02
N LEU A 297 34.25 31.52 -14.08
CA LEU A 297 34.98 30.29 -13.78
C LEU A 297 34.84 29.80 -12.32
N ALA A 298 34.70 28.48 -12.22
CA ALA A 298 35.32 27.54 -11.28
C ALA A 298 35.13 27.70 -9.75
N SER A 299 34.55 26.66 -9.14
CA SER A 299 35.32 25.77 -8.25
C SER A 299 34.68 24.38 -8.14
N ARG A 300 35.53 23.37 -8.28
CA ARG A 300 35.25 21.95 -7.98
C ARG A 300 35.74 21.68 -6.56
N THR A 301 34.91 21.00 -5.77
CA THR A 301 35.17 19.82 -4.90
C THR A 301 33.93 19.69 -4.00
N GLU A 302 33.33 18.52 -3.79
CA GLU A 302 33.95 17.36 -3.18
C GLU A 302 33.41 16.01 -3.67
N SER A 303 34.30 15.04 -3.55
CA SER A 303 34.19 13.64 -3.91
C SER A 303 33.46 12.84 -2.83
N GLY A 304 32.57 11.93 -3.22
CA GLY A 304 32.14 10.79 -2.42
C GLY A 304 32.52 9.46 -3.11
N PRO A 305 32.91 8.39 -2.37
CA PRO A 305 33.42 7.15 -2.97
C PRO A 305 32.27 6.17 -3.28
N GLY A 306 32.11 5.79 -4.54
CA GLY A 306 31.14 4.76 -4.96
C GLY A 306 31.00 4.71 -6.47
N GLY A 307 31.46 3.61 -7.08
CA GLY A 307 31.73 3.49 -8.51
C GLY A 307 30.53 3.44 -9.46
N ASP A 308 30.82 3.81 -10.72
CA ASP A 308 30.28 3.25 -11.97
C ASP A 308 28.79 3.42 -12.32
N ASN A 309 28.18 4.58 -12.05
CA ASN A 309 26.77 4.80 -12.40
C ASN A 309 26.44 4.60 -13.90
N SER A 310 27.09 5.30 -14.82
CA SER A 310 26.68 5.29 -16.24
C SER A 310 27.04 3.99 -17.00
N LYS A 311 28.21 3.39 -16.71
CA LYS A 311 28.64 2.14 -17.38
C LYS A 311 27.78 0.96 -16.94
N SER A 312 27.46 0.86 -15.64
CA SER A 312 26.60 -0.19 -15.10
C SER A 312 25.15 -0.05 -15.55
N GLN A 313 24.63 1.19 -15.63
CA GLN A 313 23.31 1.49 -16.17
C GLN A 313 23.18 1.07 -17.63
N LEU A 314 24.13 1.43 -18.49
CA LEU A 314 24.11 1.04 -19.91
C LEU A 314 24.19 -0.49 -20.08
N GLN A 315 25.05 -1.16 -19.31
CA GLN A 315 25.16 -2.61 -19.35
C GLN A 315 23.86 -3.30 -18.89
N THR A 316 23.25 -2.80 -17.81
CA THR A 316 21.98 -3.34 -17.28
C THR A 316 20.84 -3.16 -18.29
N LEU A 317 20.76 -1.99 -18.93
CA LEU A 317 19.75 -1.70 -19.95
C LEU A 317 19.88 -2.64 -21.14
N LEU A 318 21.09 -2.80 -21.68
CA LEU A 318 21.35 -3.69 -22.82
C LEU A 318 21.08 -5.16 -22.47
N THR A 319 21.43 -5.59 -21.26
CA THR A 319 21.18 -6.97 -20.80
C THR A 319 19.68 -7.24 -20.63
N ARG A 320 18.91 -6.30 -20.08
CA ARG A 320 17.44 -6.42 -19.98
C ARG A 320 16.77 -6.47 -21.36
N ALA A 321 17.33 -5.78 -22.34
CA ALA A 321 16.88 -5.83 -23.74
C ALA A 321 17.37 -7.08 -24.50
N GLY A 322 18.14 -7.97 -23.87
CA GLY A 322 18.64 -9.21 -24.50
C GLY A 322 19.83 -9.01 -25.44
N HIS A 323 20.54 -7.89 -25.34
CA HIS A 323 21.72 -7.58 -26.17
C HIS A 323 23.03 -7.89 -25.43
N ALA A 324 24.12 -8.05 -26.21
CA ALA A 324 25.46 -8.24 -25.68
C ALA A 324 25.97 -6.99 -24.92
N ALA A 325 26.90 -7.21 -23.99
CA ALA A 325 27.50 -6.14 -23.18
C ALA A 325 28.23 -5.09 -24.05
N PRO A 326 28.19 -3.80 -23.68
CA PRO A 326 28.82 -2.74 -24.44
C PRO A 326 30.35 -2.82 -24.37
N THR A 327 31.02 -2.57 -25.50
CA THR A 327 32.49 -2.55 -25.60
C THR A 327 33.02 -1.13 -25.74
N TYR A 328 34.21 -0.84 -25.22
CA TYR A 328 34.77 0.51 -25.20
C TYR A 328 36.13 0.54 -25.89
N LYS A 329 36.31 1.49 -26.81
CA LYS A 329 37.59 1.79 -27.48
C LYS A 329 38.03 3.19 -27.09
N THR A 330 39.15 3.31 -26.40
CA THR A 330 39.66 4.61 -25.92
C THR A 330 40.95 4.99 -26.63
N LYS A 331 41.01 6.20 -27.16
CA LYS A 331 42.20 6.78 -27.82
C LYS A 331 42.72 7.97 -27.02
N GLN A 332 44.04 8.09 -26.90
CA GLN A 332 44.69 9.28 -26.35
C GLN A 332 44.87 10.32 -27.45
N LEU A 333 44.47 11.56 -27.17
CA LEU A 333 44.55 12.71 -28.05
C LEU A 333 45.88 13.46 -27.83
N LYS A 334 46.26 14.30 -28.80
CA LYS A 334 47.51 15.07 -28.80
C LYS A 334 47.67 16.04 -27.63
N ASN A 335 46.58 16.37 -26.93
CA ASN A 335 46.52 17.27 -25.79
C ASN A 335 46.49 16.53 -24.42
N ASN A 336 46.97 15.29 -24.34
CA ASN A 336 46.93 14.43 -23.15
C ASN A 336 45.52 14.12 -22.61
N GLN A 337 44.47 14.36 -23.39
CA GLN A 337 43.12 13.91 -23.08
C GLN A 337 42.82 12.55 -23.72
N PHE A 338 41.84 11.83 -23.18
CA PHE A 338 41.36 10.54 -23.67
C PHE A 338 39.95 10.71 -24.21
N ARG A 339 39.65 10.06 -25.34
CA ARG A 339 38.30 10.01 -25.90
C ARG A 339 37.91 8.57 -26.12
N ALA A 340 36.74 8.18 -25.62
CA ALA A 340 36.23 6.83 -25.74
C ALA A 340 35.03 6.77 -26.69
N THR A 341 34.92 5.65 -27.39
CA THR A 341 33.75 5.27 -28.18
C THR A 341 33.18 3.99 -27.58
N VAL A 342 31.89 4.00 -27.26
CA VAL A 342 31.15 2.81 -26.83
C VAL A 342 30.45 2.18 -28.04
N GLU A 343 30.54 0.85 -28.14
CA GLU A 343 30.01 0.06 -29.24
C GLU A 343 29.09 -1.04 -28.70
N PHE A 344 27.84 -1.04 -29.15
CA PHE A 344 26.82 -2.04 -28.82
C PHE A 344 25.80 -2.14 -29.95
N ASN A 345 25.30 -3.35 -30.24
CA ASN A 345 24.25 -3.59 -31.25
C ASN A 345 24.52 -2.92 -32.62
N GLY A 346 25.77 -2.88 -33.07
CA GLY A 346 26.19 -2.22 -34.33
C GLY A 346 26.25 -0.69 -34.28
N MET A 347 25.88 -0.08 -33.15
CA MET A 347 25.98 1.36 -32.92
C MET A 347 27.33 1.72 -32.30
N GLN A 348 27.86 2.88 -32.69
CA GLN A 348 29.07 3.46 -32.12
C GLN A 348 28.79 4.91 -31.68
N ILE A 349 28.90 5.17 -30.38
CA ILE A 349 28.65 6.49 -29.78
C ILE A 349 29.94 6.98 -29.15
N MET A 350 30.36 8.19 -29.52
CA MET A 350 31.62 8.78 -29.09
C MET A 350 31.39 9.81 -27.99
N GLY A 351 32.03 9.61 -26.84
CA GLY A 351 32.00 10.58 -25.74
C GLY A 351 32.88 11.81 -26.00
N GLN A 352 32.84 12.75 -25.08
CA GLN A 352 33.69 13.94 -25.07
C GLN A 352 35.13 13.63 -24.60
N PRO A 353 36.12 14.45 -25.01
CA PRO A 353 37.48 14.36 -24.49
C PRO A 353 37.55 14.57 -22.97
N CYS A 354 38.18 13.65 -22.25
CA CYS A 354 38.29 13.66 -20.79
C CYS A 354 39.75 13.51 -20.33
N ASN A 355 40.03 13.91 -19.10
CA ASN A 355 41.41 13.93 -18.58
C ASN A 355 41.98 12.54 -18.23
N ASN A 356 41.17 11.49 -18.19
CA ASN A 356 41.64 10.13 -17.98
C ASN A 356 40.77 9.11 -18.73
N LYS A 357 41.32 7.90 -18.95
CA LYS A 357 40.65 6.82 -19.69
C LYS A 357 39.30 6.43 -19.08
N LYS A 358 39.21 6.36 -17.74
CA LYS A 358 37.99 5.92 -17.04
C LYS A 358 36.85 6.94 -17.16
N SER A 359 37.15 8.24 -17.09
CA SER A 359 36.15 9.28 -17.29
C SER A 359 35.69 9.37 -18.74
N ALA A 360 36.60 9.19 -19.72
CA ALA A 360 36.24 9.11 -21.13
C ALA A 360 35.23 8.00 -21.43
N GLU A 361 35.45 6.80 -20.86
CA GLU A 361 34.51 5.67 -21.02
C GLU A 361 33.18 5.89 -20.31
N LYS A 362 33.19 6.54 -19.13
CA LYS A 362 31.96 6.89 -18.41
C LYS A 362 31.12 7.91 -19.19
N ASP A 363 31.78 8.87 -19.81
CA ASP A 363 31.15 9.91 -20.63
C ASP A 363 30.54 9.31 -21.90
N ALA A 364 31.28 8.44 -22.60
CA ALA A 364 30.75 7.69 -23.75
C ALA A 364 29.52 6.83 -23.37
N ALA A 365 29.51 6.24 -22.17
CA ALA A 365 28.34 5.51 -21.68
C ALA A 365 27.14 6.41 -21.38
N ALA A 366 27.38 7.63 -20.88
CA ALA A 366 26.34 8.61 -20.60
C ALA A 366 25.70 9.15 -21.89
N GLU A 367 26.50 9.47 -22.90
CA GLU A 367 26.05 9.87 -24.24
C GLU A 367 25.20 8.77 -24.89
N ALA A 368 25.62 7.50 -24.76
CA ALA A 368 24.83 6.37 -25.25
C ALA A 368 23.48 6.20 -24.53
N LEU A 369 23.44 6.43 -23.22
CA LEU A 369 22.19 6.40 -22.46
C LEU A 369 21.25 7.54 -22.88
N GLN A 370 21.77 8.75 -23.07
CA GLN A 370 20.98 9.89 -23.54
C GLN A 370 20.43 9.65 -24.95
N TRP A 371 21.25 9.08 -25.84
CA TRP A 371 20.81 8.71 -27.18
C TRP A 371 19.69 7.66 -27.15
N LEU A 372 19.82 6.63 -26.31
CA LEU A 372 18.77 5.61 -26.13
C LEU A 372 17.48 6.15 -25.49
N MET A 373 17.59 7.19 -24.66
CA MET A 373 16.44 7.85 -24.01
C MET A 373 15.83 8.99 -24.84
N GLY A 374 16.38 9.30 -26.01
CA GLY A 374 15.76 10.17 -27.01
C GLY A 374 15.91 11.68 -26.76
N GLU A 375 16.83 12.14 -25.93
CA GLU A 375 16.92 13.57 -25.55
C GLU A 375 17.71 14.47 -26.50
N THR A 376 18.19 13.97 -27.65
CA THR A 376 18.87 14.82 -28.64
C THR A 376 18.59 14.40 -30.09
N GLN A 377 17.44 14.83 -30.63
CA GLN A 377 17.36 15.27 -32.04
C GLN A 377 16.10 16.09 -32.34
N THR A 378 16.34 17.27 -32.90
CA THR A 378 15.37 18.16 -33.51
C THR A 378 14.89 17.60 -34.85
N GLY A 379 13.57 17.48 -35.04
CA GLY A 379 12.94 17.35 -36.36
C GLY A 379 12.56 15.93 -36.79
N HIS A 380 11.25 15.72 -36.98
CA HIS A 380 10.58 14.68 -37.78
C HIS A 380 11.27 13.30 -37.89
N GLU A 381 11.02 12.41 -36.93
CA GLU A 381 10.88 10.95 -37.13
C GLU A 381 10.50 10.22 -35.81
N TYR A 382 9.34 10.55 -35.23
CA TYR A 382 8.92 10.03 -33.92
C TYR A 382 8.33 8.59 -33.92
N VAL A 383 8.45 7.84 -35.01
CA VAL A 383 7.81 6.50 -35.14
C VAL A 383 8.78 5.33 -35.34
N ASN A 384 10.10 5.57 -35.51
CA ASN A 384 11.02 4.49 -35.94
C ASN A 384 12.09 4.00 -34.95
N HIS A 385 12.21 4.54 -33.73
CA HIS A 385 13.31 4.13 -32.83
C HIS A 385 12.96 3.04 -31.79
N MET A 386 11.72 2.96 -31.30
CA MET A 386 11.28 1.85 -30.43
C MET A 386 10.98 0.55 -31.20
N SER A 387 10.75 0.65 -32.51
CA SER A 387 10.50 -0.50 -33.39
C SER A 387 11.76 -1.30 -33.73
N MET A 388 12.96 -0.75 -33.53
CA MET A 388 14.21 -1.50 -33.66
C MET A 388 14.55 -2.37 -32.43
N LEU A 389 14.06 -2.02 -31.23
CA LEU A 389 14.22 -2.83 -30.01
C LEU A 389 13.18 -3.98 -29.93
N LEU A 390 12.10 -3.90 -30.70
CA LEU A 390 11.02 -4.90 -30.72
C LEU A 390 11.12 -5.95 -31.85
N LYS A 391 12.11 -5.86 -32.75
CA LYS A 391 12.34 -6.90 -33.76
C LYS A 391 13.18 -8.05 -33.18
N LYS A 392 12.49 -9.09 -32.70
CA LYS A 392 13.07 -10.43 -32.53
C LYS A 392 13.71 -10.86 -33.85
N SER A 393 15.01 -11.20 -33.81
CA SER A 393 15.65 -11.98 -34.87
C SER A 393 14.93 -13.32 -34.98
N LYS A 394 14.12 -13.51 -36.02
CA LYS A 394 13.73 -14.85 -36.48
C LYS A 394 14.99 -15.48 -37.06
N LYS A 395 15.60 -16.40 -36.30
CA LYS A 395 16.49 -17.40 -36.88
C LYS A 395 15.60 -18.54 -37.36
N ASP A 396 15.54 -18.71 -38.67
CA ASP A 396 14.94 -19.85 -39.33
C ASP A 396 15.65 -21.14 -38.89
N HIS A 397 14.85 -22.14 -38.53
CA HIS A 397 15.27 -23.53 -38.56
C HIS A 397 15.19 -23.99 -40.01
N ASN A 398 16.35 -24.32 -40.59
CA ASN A 398 16.54 -25.42 -41.51
C ASN A 398 17.86 -26.09 -41.17
#